data_AF-A0A7S8FDV4-F1
#
_entry.id   AF-A0A7S8FDV4-F1
#
_cell.length_a   1.000
_cell.length_b   1.000
_cell.length_c   1.000
_cell.angle_alpha   90.00
_cell.angle_beta   90.00
_cell.angle_gamma   90.00
#
_symmetry.space_group_name_H-M   'P 1'
#
loop_
_entity.id
_entity.type
_entity.pdbx_description
1 polymer ?
#
loop_
_entity_poly.entity_id
_entity_poly.type
_entity_poly.pdbx_seq_one_letter_code
_entity_poly.pdbx_strand_id
1 'polypeptide(L)'
;MWLVPVMVAAVCCVGMRNNLVHGRGADDTKLTQLRIKLLRTGRLVESEHLLLINDTSKGEKGFTDKFLVSQVLDKFKAKTRIDLSRPQGILYADILLAMLGVVASSCP
;
A
#
# COMPACT_ATOMS: atom_id res chain seq x y z
N MET A 1 -30.37 51.72 -11.91
CA MET A 1 -29.11 51.25 -12.51
C MET A 1 -27.94 51.35 -11.53
N TRP A 2 -27.96 50.62 -10.39
CA TRP A 2 -26.84 50.57 -9.42
C TRP A 2 -26.67 49.17 -8.76
N LEU A 3 -27.31 48.12 -9.30
CA LEU A 3 -27.34 46.77 -8.70
C LEU A 3 -26.51 45.71 -9.44
N VAL A 4 -25.75 46.10 -10.46
CA VAL A 4 -24.91 45.17 -11.23
C VAL A 4 -23.47 45.01 -10.70
N PRO A 5 -22.80 46.00 -10.08
CA PRO A 5 -21.37 45.85 -9.76
C PRO A 5 -21.07 45.04 -8.48
N VAL A 6 -22.06 44.83 -7.60
CA VAL A 6 -21.83 44.09 -6.33
C VAL A 6 -21.75 42.57 -6.54
N MET A 7 -22.45 42.03 -7.55
CA MET A 7 -22.47 40.59 -7.81
C MET A 7 -21.18 40.06 -8.47
N VAL A 8 -20.39 40.93 -9.12
CA VAL A 8 -19.13 40.50 -9.76
C VAL A 8 -18.01 40.27 -8.73
N ALA A 9 -18.04 40.94 -7.58
CA ALA A 9 -17.05 40.76 -6.52
C ALA A 9 -17.23 39.44 -5.74
N ALA A 10 -18.46 38.94 -5.62
CA ALA A 10 -18.76 37.71 -4.88
C ALA A 10 -18.28 36.44 -5.62
N VAL A 11 -18.12 36.51 -6.94
CA VAL A 11 -17.72 35.35 -7.77
C VAL A 11 -16.21 35.12 -7.74
N CYS A 12 -15.38 36.16 -7.53
CA CYS A 12 -13.92 36.00 -7.44
C CYS A 12 -13.47 35.26 -6.17
N CYS A 13 -14.20 35.35 -5.06
CA CYS A 13 -13.84 34.64 -3.83
C CYS A 13 -14.09 33.13 -3.88
N VAL A 14 -14.94 32.65 -4.80
CA VAL A 14 -15.20 31.21 -4.99
C VAL A 14 -14.18 30.58 -5.94
N GLY A 15 -13.57 31.36 -6.85
CA GLY A 15 -12.60 30.88 -7.83
C GLY A 15 -11.20 30.56 -7.29
N MET A 16 -10.84 31.07 -6.10
CA MET A 16 -9.48 30.96 -5.55
C MET A 16 -9.28 29.82 -4.52
N ARG A 17 -10.12 28.78 -4.56
CA ARG A 17 -9.98 27.57 -3.73
C ARG A 17 -9.49 26.31 -4.46
N ASN A 18 -9.24 26.36 -5.78
CA ASN A 18 -8.99 25.13 -6.56
C ASN A 18 -7.52 24.71 -6.76
N ASN A 19 -6.53 25.41 -6.19
CA ASN A 19 -5.11 25.08 -6.44
C ASN A 19 -4.46 24.07 -5.45
N LEU A 20 -5.21 23.46 -4.52
CA LEU A 20 -4.65 22.49 -3.55
C LEU A 20 -4.98 21.01 -3.81
N VAL A 21 -5.64 20.68 -4.92
CA VAL A 21 -6.11 19.30 -5.19
C VAL A 21 -5.05 18.40 -5.86
N HIS A 22 -3.98 18.97 -6.43
CA HIS A 22 -3.00 18.20 -7.21
C HIS A 22 -2.04 17.32 -6.38
N GLY A 23 -1.87 17.58 -5.07
CA GLY A 23 -0.96 16.79 -4.21
C GLY A 23 -1.57 15.49 -3.68
N ARG A 24 -2.83 15.54 -3.22
CA ARG A 24 -3.47 14.41 -2.51
C ARG A 24 -3.77 13.22 -3.43
N GLY A 25 -4.16 13.46 -4.69
CA GLY A 25 -4.49 12.38 -5.63
C GLY A 25 -3.26 11.56 -6.10
N ALA A 26 -2.09 12.19 -6.24
CA ALA A 26 -0.86 11.51 -6.62
C ALA A 26 -0.36 10.59 -5.49
N ASP A 27 -0.46 11.08 -4.26
CA ASP A 27 -0.13 10.38 -3.03
C ASP A 27 -1.02 9.16 -2.80
N ASP A 28 -2.34 9.32 -2.94
CA ASP A 28 -3.31 8.22 -2.82
C ASP A 28 -3.10 7.14 -3.90
N THR A 29 -2.76 7.57 -5.12
CA THR A 29 -2.44 6.65 -6.23
C THR A 29 -1.18 5.85 -5.93
N LYS A 30 -0.11 6.51 -5.46
CA LYS A 30 1.15 5.86 -5.08
C LYS A 30 0.95 4.86 -3.96
N LEU A 31 0.21 5.23 -2.92
CA LEU A 31 -0.15 4.33 -1.82
C LEU A 31 -0.94 3.12 -2.32
N THR A 32 -1.93 3.34 -3.17
CA THR A 32 -2.73 2.25 -3.76
C THR A 32 -1.86 1.28 -4.56
N GLN A 33 -0.95 1.79 -5.38
CA GLN A 33 0.00 0.95 -6.12
C GLN A 33 0.91 0.14 -5.20
N LEU A 34 1.42 0.74 -4.13
CA LEU A 34 2.27 0.04 -3.15
C LEU A 34 1.50 -1.09 -2.45
N ARG A 35 0.25 -0.85 -2.04
CA ARG A 35 -0.62 -1.87 -1.44
C ARG A 35 -0.88 -3.03 -2.38
N ILE A 36 -1.22 -2.76 -3.63
CA ILE A 36 -1.44 -3.79 -4.66
C ILE A 36 -0.16 -4.62 -4.85
N LYS A 37 1.01 -3.98 -4.91
CA LYS A 37 2.30 -4.67 -5.03
C LYS A 37 2.60 -5.54 -3.82
N LEU A 38 2.27 -5.09 -2.61
CA LEU A 38 2.45 -5.85 -1.38
C LEU A 38 1.56 -7.11 -1.36
N LEU A 39 0.26 -6.95 -1.61
CA LEU A 39 -0.70 -8.07 -1.66
C LEU A 39 -0.33 -9.11 -2.73
N ARG A 40 0.04 -8.64 -3.94
CA ARG A 40 0.50 -9.54 -5.01
C ARG A 40 1.79 -10.27 -4.64
N THR A 41 2.67 -9.64 -3.86
CA THR A 41 3.91 -10.28 -3.41
C THR A 41 3.61 -11.36 -2.36
N GLY A 42 2.70 -11.12 -1.42
CA GLY A 42 2.19 -12.14 -0.49
C GLY A 42 1.67 -13.38 -1.22
N ARG A 43 0.71 -13.19 -2.13
CA ARG A 43 0.14 -14.27 -2.94
C ARG A 43 1.18 -15.02 -3.78
N LEU A 44 2.18 -14.29 -4.30
CA LEU A 44 3.26 -14.92 -5.07
C LEU A 44 4.09 -15.85 -4.19
N VAL A 45 4.49 -15.42 -2.98
CA VAL A 45 5.24 -16.27 -2.04
C VAL A 45 4.45 -17.52 -1.71
N GLU A 46 3.18 -17.39 -1.34
CA GLU A 46 2.31 -18.56 -1.09
C GLU A 46 2.26 -19.48 -2.30
N SER A 47 2.03 -18.93 -3.51
CA SER A 47 1.94 -19.72 -4.74
C SER A 47 3.21 -20.50 -5.05
N GLU A 48 4.39 -19.92 -4.80
CA GLU A 48 5.69 -20.59 -4.99
C GLU A 48 5.88 -21.76 -4.02
N HIS A 49 5.19 -21.76 -2.88
CA HIS A 49 5.31 -22.77 -1.83
C HIS A 49 4.11 -23.74 -1.79
N LEU A 50 3.11 -23.61 -2.68
CA LEU A 50 1.93 -24.48 -2.71
C LEU A 50 2.27 -25.96 -2.83
N LEU A 51 3.30 -26.33 -3.58
CA LEU A 51 3.74 -27.72 -3.70
C LEU A 51 4.20 -28.30 -2.37
N LEU A 52 4.90 -27.50 -1.56
CA LEU A 52 5.35 -27.89 -0.22
C LEU A 52 4.18 -27.87 0.77
N ILE A 53 3.34 -26.82 0.73
CA ILE A 53 2.14 -26.66 1.57
C ILE A 53 1.16 -27.81 1.36
N ASN A 54 0.98 -28.29 0.13
CA ASN A 54 0.02 -29.35 -0.19
C ASN A 54 0.59 -30.78 -0.06
N ASP A 55 1.88 -30.93 0.23
CA ASP A 55 2.49 -32.26 0.40
C ASP A 55 2.08 -32.90 1.72
N THR A 56 1.13 -33.83 1.70
CA THR A 56 0.61 -34.49 2.91
C THR A 56 1.58 -35.50 3.53
N SER A 57 2.66 -35.86 2.83
CA SER A 57 3.69 -36.76 3.35
C SER A 57 4.70 -36.06 4.27
N LYS A 58 4.70 -34.73 4.26
CA LYS A 58 5.56 -33.90 5.11
C LYS A 58 4.75 -33.33 6.28
N GLY A 59 5.30 -33.47 7.49
CA GLY A 59 4.75 -32.88 8.70
C GLY A 59 4.96 -31.36 8.75
N GLU A 60 5.82 -30.88 9.64
CA GLU A 60 6.24 -29.49 9.69
C GLU A 60 6.93 -29.06 8.37
N LYS A 61 6.32 -28.13 7.64
CA LYS A 61 6.77 -27.67 6.32
C LYS A 61 7.64 -26.41 6.37
N GLY A 62 7.79 -25.80 7.54
CA GLY A 62 8.55 -24.57 7.74
C GLY A 62 7.92 -23.32 7.11
N PHE A 63 6.75 -23.44 6.48
CA PHE A 63 5.97 -22.32 5.97
C PHE A 63 5.20 -21.69 7.14
N THR A 64 5.85 -20.76 7.83
CA THR A 64 5.31 -20.03 8.99
C THR A 64 4.97 -18.59 8.64
N ASP A 65 4.21 -17.92 9.50
CA ASP A 65 3.97 -16.47 9.44
C ASP A 65 5.28 -15.67 9.30
N LYS A 66 6.29 -15.99 10.11
CA LYS A 66 7.61 -15.36 10.08
C LYS A 66 8.34 -15.59 8.76
N PHE A 67 8.28 -16.82 8.23
CA PHE A 67 8.87 -17.15 6.94
C PHE A 67 8.19 -16.36 5.82
N LEU A 68 6.85 -16.35 5.78
CA LEU A 68 6.08 -15.60 4.81
C LEU A 68 6.39 -14.11 4.87
N VAL A 69 6.40 -13.51 6.06
CA VAL A 69 6.73 -12.10 6.28
C VAL A 69 8.13 -11.78 5.75
N SER A 70 9.14 -12.59 6.09
CA SER A 70 10.52 -12.38 5.61
C SER A 70 10.58 -12.39 4.09
N GLN A 71 9.99 -13.41 3.45
CA GLN A 71 9.98 -13.56 1.99
C GLN A 71 9.23 -12.40 1.30
N VAL A 72 8.13 -11.93 1.89
CA VAL A 72 7.37 -10.79 1.36
C VAL A 72 8.17 -9.51 1.48
N LEU A 73 8.83 -9.25 2.62
CA LEU A 73 9.68 -8.08 2.81
C LEU A 73 10.81 -8.03 1.78
N ASP A 74 11.51 -9.14 1.58
CA ASP A 74 12.63 -9.21 0.65
C ASP A 74 12.20 -8.99 -0.80
N LYS A 75 11.15 -9.69 -1.24
CA LYS A 75 10.62 -9.53 -2.62
C LYS A 75 9.96 -8.16 -2.83
N PHE A 76 9.32 -7.59 -1.83
CA PHE A 76 8.73 -6.25 -1.91
C PHE A 76 9.81 -5.17 -2.04
N LYS A 77 10.87 -5.27 -1.23
CA LYS A 77 12.04 -4.39 -1.30
C LYS A 77 12.74 -4.50 -2.65
N ALA A 78 12.90 -5.71 -3.18
CA ALA A 78 13.48 -5.91 -4.51
C ALA A 78 12.68 -5.19 -5.61
N LYS A 79 11.34 -5.22 -5.54
CA LYS A 79 10.44 -4.61 -6.54
C LYS A 79 10.24 -3.11 -6.41
N THR A 80 10.31 -2.57 -5.19
CA THR A 80 9.91 -1.19 -4.89
C THR A 80 11.04 -0.31 -4.39
N ARG A 81 12.17 -0.91 -3.99
CA ARG A 81 13.27 -0.28 -3.25
C ARG A 81 12.88 0.28 -1.87
N ILE A 82 11.68 -0.02 -1.39
CA ILE A 82 11.21 0.37 -0.06
C ILE A 82 11.49 -0.77 0.92
N ASP A 83 12.23 -0.47 1.98
CA ASP A 83 12.57 -1.43 3.03
C ASP A 83 11.62 -1.30 4.22
N LEU A 84 10.56 -2.12 4.23
CA LEU A 84 9.59 -2.11 5.33
C LEU A 84 10.14 -2.70 6.64
N SER A 85 11.32 -3.36 6.64
CA SER A 85 11.99 -3.76 7.88
C SER A 85 12.61 -2.57 8.64
N ARG A 86 12.76 -1.44 7.95
CA ARG A 86 13.31 -0.17 8.47
C ARG A 86 12.36 0.98 8.10
N PRO A 87 11.18 1.08 8.76
CA PRO A 87 10.09 1.96 8.33
C PRO A 87 10.38 3.46 8.50
N GLN A 88 11.52 3.85 9.08
CA GLN A 88 11.83 5.26 9.36
C GLN A 88 11.89 6.08 8.07
N GLY A 89 11.12 7.17 8.02
CA GLY A 89 11.08 8.08 6.86
C GLY A 89 10.29 7.57 5.66
N ILE A 90 9.66 6.38 5.74
CA ILE A 90 8.79 5.88 4.69
C ILE A 90 7.38 6.44 4.88
N LEU A 91 6.92 7.20 3.89
CA LEU A 91 5.54 7.66 3.82
C LEU A 91 4.61 6.44 3.76
N TYR A 92 3.59 6.40 4.63
CA TYR A 92 2.60 5.32 4.76
C TYR A 92 3.13 3.98 5.32
N ALA A 93 4.30 3.97 5.97
CA ALA A 93 4.88 2.76 6.55
C ALA A 93 3.87 1.99 7.43
N ASP A 94 3.16 2.68 8.32
CA ASP A 94 2.20 2.06 9.25
C ASP A 94 1.11 1.28 8.52
N ILE A 95 0.57 1.83 7.42
CA ILE A 95 -0.50 1.18 6.68
C ILE A 95 0.03 -0.02 5.89
N LEU A 96 1.23 0.09 5.31
CA LEU A 96 1.86 -1.03 4.61
C LEU A 96 2.21 -2.16 5.58
N LEU A 97 2.69 -1.84 6.79
CA LEU A 97 2.96 -2.80 7.84
C LEU A 97 1.67 -3.46 8.35
N ALA A 98 0.58 -2.70 8.52
CA ALA A 98 -0.72 -3.27 8.89
C ALA A 98 -1.21 -4.28 7.83
N MET A 99 -1.07 -3.96 6.54
CA MET A 99 -1.41 -4.89 5.46
C MET A 99 -0.50 -6.12 5.43
N LEU A 100 0.78 -5.97 5.73
CA LEU A 100 1.70 -7.11 5.87
C LEU A 100 1.24 -8.04 7.00
N GLY A 101 0.74 -7.50 8.11
CA GLY A 101 0.12 -8.29 9.17
C GLY A 101 -1.10 -9.10 8.69
N VAL A 102 -1.96 -8.50 7.86
CA VAL A 102 -3.11 -9.22 7.26
C VAL A 102 -2.63 -10.37 6.36
N VAL A 103 -1.60 -10.12 5.53
CA VAL A 103 -0.98 -11.16 4.69
C VAL A 103 -0.42 -12.29 5.56
N ALA A 104 0.30 -11.96 6.63
CA ALA A 104 0.87 -12.95 7.55
C ALA A 104 -0.21 -13.81 8.23
N SER A 105 -1.32 -13.19 8.65
CA SER A 105 -2.45 -13.89 9.27
C SER A 105 -3.24 -14.81 8.32
N SER A 106 -2.99 -14.71 7.01
CA SER A 106 -3.62 -15.55 6.00
C SER A 106 -2.88 -16.87 5.76
N CYS A 107 -1.72 -17.06 6.39
CA CYS A 107 -0.94 -18.28 6.30
C CYS A 107 -1.67 -19.44 7.01
N PRO A 108 -1.82 -20.61 6.36
CA PRO A 108 -2.45 -21.80 6.96
C PRO A 108 -1.61 -22.44 8.06
#